data_AF-A0A0H5R8K7-F1
#
_entry.id   AF-A0A0H5R8K7-F1
#
_cell.length_a   1.000
_cell.length_b   1.000
_cell.length_c   1.000
_cell.angle_alpha   90.00
_cell.angle_beta   90.00
_cell.angle_gamma   90.00
#
_symmetry.space_group_name_H-M   'P 1'
#
loop_
_entity.id
_entity.type
_entity.pdbx_description
1 polymer ?
#
loop_
_entity_poly.entity_id
_entity_poly.type
_entity_poly.pdbx_seq_one_letter_code
_entity_poly.pdbx_strand_id
1 'polypeptide(L)'
;MGPESASLLPLDLDRLRRTAISIWRRQVLTLCICQIACTAIALATQYWYMVPTSLITFSAGIYGAIFSKSEFVFAHLVLLCLSELADVMLICRIALDIPVVHLFISSPILLIFATLFFALEIVLILPINFYCAYYLYQSLHTEFMSLRFDTPGNRQ
;
A
#
# COMPACT_ATOMS: atom_id res chain seq x y z
N MET A 1 46.51 -16.09 2.76
CA MET A 1 45.45 -15.30 2.09
C MET A 1 44.17 -16.09 2.27
N GLY A 2 43.37 -15.73 3.27
CA GLY A 2 42.37 -16.61 3.87
C GLY A 2 41.02 -16.61 3.15
N PRO A 3 40.28 -17.73 3.17
CA PRO A 3 38.92 -17.88 2.64
C PRO A 3 37.83 -17.37 3.61
N GLU A 4 38.14 -16.42 4.49
CA GLU A 4 37.23 -15.97 5.57
C GLU A 4 36.21 -14.90 5.14
N SER A 5 36.36 -14.32 3.94
CA SER A 5 35.45 -13.27 3.46
C SER A 5 34.12 -13.78 2.92
N ALA A 6 33.99 -15.07 2.60
CA ALA A 6 32.78 -15.63 2.01
C ALA A 6 31.70 -16.00 3.05
N SER A 7 32.05 -16.20 4.33
CA SER A 7 31.11 -16.61 5.38
C SER A 7 30.40 -15.44 6.08
N LEU A 8 30.96 -14.23 6.01
CA LEU A 8 30.37 -13.01 6.60
C LEU A 8 29.35 -12.34 5.67
N LEU A 9 29.54 -12.44 4.35
CA LEU A 9 28.65 -11.86 3.33
C LEU A 9 27.17 -12.33 3.40
N PRO A 10 26.85 -13.63 3.60
CA PRO A 10 25.46 -14.08 3.67
C PRO A 10 24.73 -13.59 4.91
N LEU A 11 25.44 -13.42 6.04
CA LEU A 11 24.84 -12.99 7.31
C LEU A 11 24.43 -11.50 7.30
N ASP A 12 25.15 -10.68 6.53
CA ASP A 12 24.84 -9.25 6.36
C ASP A 12 23.65 -9.03 5.42
N LEU A 13 23.54 -9.83 4.36
CA LEU A 13 22.40 -9.79 3.43
C LEU A 13 21.09 -10.13 4.13
N ASP A 14 21.07 -11.15 4.99
CA ASP A 14 19.89 -11.53 5.77
C ASP A 14 19.46 -10.46 6.79
N ARG A 15 20.41 -9.69 7.32
CA ARG A 15 20.11 -8.56 8.22
C ARG A 15 19.58 -7.37 7.45
N LEU A 16 20.24 -6.98 6.35
CA LEU A 16 19.79 -5.89 5.48
C LEU A 16 18.37 -6.13 4.96
N ARG A 17 18.09 -7.38 4.57
CA ARG A 17 16.77 -7.79 4.09
C ARG A 17 15.70 -7.71 5.17
N ARG A 18 15.95 -8.22 6.37
CA ARG A 18 15.00 -8.10 7.50
C ARG A 18 14.71 -6.65 7.84
N THR A 19 15.74 -5.81 7.80
CA THR A 19 15.59 -4.35 7.97
C THR A 19 14.72 -3.77 6.86
N ALA A 20 14.97 -4.10 5.59
CA ALA A 20 14.16 -3.63 4.46
C ALA A 20 12.68 -4.04 4.60
N ILE A 21 12.38 -5.31 4.91
CA ILE A 21 11.01 -5.80 5.14
C ILE A 21 10.34 -4.99 6.26
N SER A 22 11.05 -4.71 7.35
CA SER A 22 10.51 -3.93 8.47
C SER A 22 10.18 -2.48 8.07
N ILE A 23 10.99 -1.87 7.20
CA ILE A 23 10.78 -0.51 6.70
C ILE A 23 9.56 -0.48 5.78
N TRP A 24 9.50 -1.36 4.79
CA TRP A 24 8.39 -1.42 3.84
C TRP A 24 7.07 -1.70 4.53
N ARG A 25 7.06 -2.65 5.48
CA ARG A 25 5.89 -2.95 6.31
C ARG A 25 5.39 -1.72 7.06
N ARG A 26 6.28 -0.96 7.70
CA ARG A 26 5.89 0.26 8.43
C ARG A 26 5.30 1.29 7.47
N GLN A 27 5.91 1.50 6.31
CA GLN A 27 5.41 2.46 5.33
C GLN A 27 4.02 2.08 4.80
N VAL A 28 3.82 0.82 4.37
CA VAL A 28 2.50 0.34 3.92
C VAL A 28 1.45 0.52 5.01
N LEU A 29 1.78 0.17 6.26
CA LEU A 29 0.83 0.30 7.38
C LEU A 29 0.47 1.76 7.66
N THR A 30 1.46 2.66 7.68
CA THR A 30 1.21 4.10 7.86
C THR A 30 0.35 4.66 6.73
N LEU A 31 0.68 4.34 5.47
CA LEU A 31 -0.08 4.81 4.31
C LEU A 31 -1.52 4.29 4.32
N CYS A 32 -1.73 3.00 4.59
CA CYS A 32 -3.06 2.44 4.70
C CYS A 32 -3.89 3.10 5.81
N ILE A 33 -3.31 3.39 6.97
CA ILE A 33 -4.02 4.08 8.06
C ILE A 33 -4.40 5.51 7.64
N CYS A 34 -3.47 6.24 7.02
CA CYS A 34 -3.74 7.58 6.50
C CYS A 34 -4.89 7.55 5.48
N GLN A 35 -4.87 6.60 4.55
CA GLN A 35 -5.92 6.47 3.53
C GLN A 35 -7.27 6.11 4.15
N ILE A 36 -7.32 5.24 5.16
CA ILE A 36 -8.57 4.95 5.90
C ILE A 36 -9.14 6.22 6.54
N ALA A 37 -8.29 7.07 7.12
CA ALA A 37 -8.73 8.34 7.72
C ALA A 37 -9.29 9.30 6.65
N CYS A 38 -8.63 9.41 5.49
CA CYS A 38 -9.13 10.20 4.34
C CYS A 38 -10.47 9.66 3.82
N THR A 39 -10.55 8.34 3.66
CA THR A 39 -11.75 7.59 3.26
C THR A 39 -12.92 7.83 4.22
N ALA A 40 -12.65 7.93 5.54
CA ALA A 40 -13.69 8.22 6.53
C ALA A 40 -14.31 9.61 6.38
N ILE A 41 -13.53 10.61 5.93
CA ILE A 41 -14.06 11.95 5.62
C ILE A 41 -15.02 11.87 4.42
N ALA A 42 -14.69 11.05 3.42
CA ALA A 42 -15.54 10.84 2.25
C ALA A 42 -16.87 10.15 2.58
N LEU A 43 -16.93 9.33 3.64
CA LEU A 43 -18.20 8.73 4.12
C LEU A 43 -19.21 9.79 4.60
N ALA A 44 -18.76 10.96 5.02
CA ALA A 44 -19.64 12.06 5.42
C ALA A 44 -20.21 12.84 4.21
N THR A 45 -19.82 12.47 2.98
CA THR A 45 -20.29 13.10 1.74
C THR A 45 -21.43 12.31 1.09
N GLN A 46 -22.10 12.93 0.12
CA GLN A 46 -23.14 12.28 -0.68
C GLN A 46 -22.63 11.09 -1.53
N TYR A 47 -21.32 10.90 -1.62
CA TYR A 47 -20.68 9.83 -2.41
C TYR A 47 -20.22 8.63 -1.56
N TRP A 48 -20.71 8.51 -0.33
CA TRP A 48 -20.34 7.47 0.63
C TRP A 48 -20.40 6.03 0.08
N TYR A 49 -21.27 5.75 -0.90
CA TYR A 49 -21.46 4.43 -1.48
C TYR A 49 -20.31 3.97 -2.39
N MET A 50 -19.45 4.89 -2.85
CA MET A 50 -18.29 4.58 -3.71
C MET A 50 -17.01 4.30 -2.90
N VAL A 51 -17.07 4.51 -1.59
CA VAL A 51 -15.97 4.47 -0.62
C VAL A 51 -15.71 3.07 0.01
N PRO A 52 -16.66 2.11 0.09
CA PRO A 52 -16.43 0.82 0.75
C PRO A 52 -15.31 -0.03 0.14
N THR A 53 -15.11 0.08 -1.18
CA THR A 53 -14.03 -0.61 -1.91
C THR A 53 -12.65 -0.18 -1.41
N SER A 54 -12.46 1.10 -1.09
CA SER A 54 -11.19 1.63 -0.56
C SER A 54 -10.92 1.08 0.86
N LEU A 55 -11.96 0.96 1.71
CA LEU A 55 -11.81 0.36 3.05
C LEU A 55 -11.37 -1.12 3.00
N ILE A 56 -11.94 -1.90 2.09
CA ILE A 56 -11.55 -3.31 1.88
C ILE A 56 -10.09 -3.39 1.39
N THR A 57 -9.72 -2.51 0.45
CA THR A 57 -8.36 -2.40 -0.09
C THR A 57 -7.32 -2.19 1.01
N PHE A 58 -7.54 -1.20 1.88
CA PHE A 58 -6.58 -0.86 2.93
C PHE A 58 -6.57 -1.87 4.08
N SER A 59 -7.70 -2.50 4.37
CA SER A 59 -7.78 -3.59 5.36
C SER A 59 -6.94 -4.80 4.94
N ALA A 60 -7.01 -5.17 3.66
CA ALA A 60 -6.18 -6.24 3.08
C ALA A 60 -4.67 -5.89 3.16
N GLY A 61 -4.31 -4.63 2.89
CA GLY A 61 -2.94 -4.14 3.01
C GLY A 61 -2.39 -4.20 4.44
N ILE A 62 -3.18 -3.76 5.42
CA ILE A 62 -2.82 -3.85 6.85
C ILE A 62 -2.64 -5.31 7.27
N TYR A 63 -3.57 -6.19 6.89
CA TYR A 63 -3.47 -7.61 7.21
C TYR A 63 -2.21 -8.24 6.60
N GLY A 64 -1.98 -8.03 5.30
CA GLY A 64 -0.80 -8.53 4.60
C GLY A 64 0.51 -8.03 5.20
N ALA A 65 0.56 -6.75 5.59
CA ALA A 65 1.73 -6.15 6.22
C ALA A 65 1.98 -6.67 7.64
N ILE A 66 0.94 -6.84 8.48
CA ILE A 66 1.09 -7.31 9.86
C ILE A 66 1.57 -8.76 9.91
N PHE A 67 0.94 -9.62 9.12
CA PHE A 67 1.21 -11.06 9.12
C PHE A 67 2.29 -11.48 8.11
N SER A 68 2.89 -10.53 7.39
CA SER A 68 3.92 -10.78 6.38
C SER A 68 3.50 -11.84 5.35
N LYS A 69 2.21 -11.83 4.95
CA LYS A 69 1.65 -12.80 4.00
C LYS A 69 1.70 -12.21 2.58
N SER A 70 2.60 -12.73 1.75
CA SER A 70 2.79 -12.28 0.37
C SER A 70 1.50 -12.32 -0.46
N GLU A 71 0.64 -13.32 -0.26
CA GLU A 71 -0.67 -13.46 -0.92
C GLU A 71 -1.58 -12.25 -0.65
N PHE A 72 -1.64 -11.79 0.60
CA PHE A 72 -2.46 -10.63 0.98
C PHE A 72 -1.84 -9.31 0.53
N VAL A 73 -0.51 -9.21 0.49
CA VAL A 73 0.17 -8.05 -0.10
C VAL A 73 -0.06 -7.98 -1.60
N PHE A 74 -0.10 -9.13 -2.30
CA PHE A 74 -0.47 -9.20 -3.71
C PHE A 74 -1.94 -8.81 -3.93
N ALA A 75 -2.87 -9.34 -3.12
CA ALA A 75 -4.27 -8.94 -3.18
C ALA A 75 -4.43 -7.43 -2.95
N HIS A 76 -3.67 -6.87 -2.00
CA HIS A 76 -3.64 -5.42 -1.75
C HIS A 76 -3.16 -4.64 -2.99
N LEU A 77 -2.13 -5.08 -3.71
CA LEU A 77 -1.67 -4.43 -4.94
C LEU A 77 -2.77 -4.38 -6.01
N VAL A 78 -3.49 -5.49 -6.22
CA VAL A 78 -4.61 -5.53 -7.18
C VAL A 78 -5.74 -4.60 -6.73
N LEU A 79 -6.05 -4.60 -5.44
CA LEU A 79 -7.08 -3.75 -4.86
C LEU A 79 -6.70 -2.26 -4.93
N LEU A 80 -5.43 -1.89 -4.81
CA LEU A 80 -4.96 -0.52 -5.00
C LEU A 80 -5.26 0.00 -6.41
N CYS A 81 -5.05 -0.82 -7.46
CA CYS A 81 -5.41 -0.44 -8.83
C CYS A 81 -6.93 -0.24 -9.00
N LEU A 82 -7.74 -1.09 -8.38
CA LEU A 82 -9.20 -0.93 -8.39
C LEU A 82 -9.66 0.31 -7.62
N SER A 83 -8.98 0.62 -6.50
CA SER A 83 -9.22 1.85 -5.74
C SER A 83 -8.90 3.08 -6.57
N GLU A 84 -7.76 3.10 -7.27
CA GLU A 84 -7.38 4.21 -8.14
C GLU A 84 -8.44 4.47 -9.23
N LEU A 85 -8.93 3.42 -9.88
CA LEU A 85 -10.01 3.53 -10.86
C LEU A 85 -11.29 4.10 -10.22
N ALA A 86 -11.65 3.66 -9.01
CA ALA A 86 -12.82 4.14 -8.30
C ALA A 86 -12.69 5.64 -7.92
N ASP A 87 -11.51 6.05 -7.44
CA ASP A 87 -11.24 7.43 -7.05
C ASP A 87 -11.25 8.37 -8.27
N VAL A 88 -10.70 7.94 -9.41
CA VAL A 88 -10.79 8.70 -10.68
C VAL A 88 -12.24 8.84 -11.13
N MET A 89 -13.01 7.74 -11.12
CA MET A 89 -14.44 7.79 -11.46
C MET A 89 -15.21 8.75 -10.55
N LEU A 90 -14.88 8.78 -9.26
CA LEU A 90 -15.50 9.66 -8.28
C LEU A 90 -15.19 11.14 -8.58
N ILE A 91 -13.93 11.48 -8.86
CA ILE A 91 -13.55 12.85 -9.27
C ILE A 91 -14.27 13.26 -10.56
N CYS A 92 -14.30 12.37 -11.56
CA CYS A 92 -15.03 12.62 -12.81
C CYS A 92 -16.51 12.89 -12.54
N ARG A 93 -17.14 12.12 -11.65
CA ARG A 93 -18.54 12.31 -11.29
C ARG A 93 -18.80 13.63 -10.57
N ILE A 94 -17.93 14.00 -9.62
CA ILE A 94 -18.00 15.30 -8.94
C ILE A 94 -17.90 16.45 -9.95
N ALA A 95 -17.00 16.34 -10.93
CA ALA A 95 -16.81 17.36 -11.97
C ALA A 95 -17.99 17.46 -12.97
N LEU A 96 -18.72 16.36 -13.19
CA LEU A 96 -19.94 16.35 -14.01
C LEU A 96 -21.15 16.93 -13.25
N ASP A 97 -21.27 16.61 -11.96
CA ASP A 97 -22.39 17.06 -11.12
C ASP A 97 -22.26 18.55 -10.74
N ILE A 98 -21.03 19.06 -10.62
CA ILE A 98 -20.75 20.46 -10.23
C ILE A 98 -19.68 21.02 -11.17
N PRO A 99 -19.96 22.10 -11.93
CA PRO A 99 -18.94 22.75 -12.74
C PRO A 99 -17.78 23.18 -11.84
N VAL A 100 -16.55 22.86 -12.21
CA VAL A 100 -15.33 23.06 -11.38
C VAL A 100 -15.23 24.49 -10.82
N VAL A 101 -15.71 25.49 -11.57
CA VAL A 101 -15.73 26.90 -11.15
C VAL A 101 -16.64 27.13 -9.93
N HIS A 102 -17.78 26.42 -9.86
CA HIS A 102 -18.71 26.49 -8.73
C HIS A 102 -18.30 25.64 -7.54
N LEU A 103 -17.39 24.66 -7.74
CA LEU A 103 -16.88 23.79 -6.69
C LEU A 103 -16.15 24.59 -5.58
N PHE A 104 -15.39 25.62 -5.96
CA PHE A 104 -14.62 26.42 -5.00
C PHE A 104 -15.35 27.65 -4.45
N ILE A 105 -16.52 27.98 -5.00
CA ILE A 105 -17.27 29.21 -4.68
C ILE A 105 -18.53 28.92 -3.87
N SER A 106 -19.22 27.81 -4.14
CA SER A 106 -20.57 27.56 -3.60
C SER A 106 -20.74 26.18 -2.97
N SER A 107 -19.75 25.29 -3.07
CA SER A 107 -19.85 23.96 -2.48
C SER A 107 -19.58 23.97 -0.97
N PRO A 108 -20.19 23.04 -0.22
CA PRO A 108 -19.88 22.86 1.19
C PRO A 108 -18.38 22.56 1.36
N ILE A 109 -17.78 23.17 2.38
CA ILE A 109 -16.34 23.05 2.73
C ILE A 109 -15.87 21.59 2.75
N LEU A 110 -16.74 20.68 3.24
CA LEU A 110 -16.49 19.24 3.28
C LEU A 110 -16.21 18.65 1.88
N LEU A 111 -16.93 19.09 0.85
CA LEU A 111 -16.77 18.60 -0.52
C LEU A 111 -15.47 19.12 -1.16
N ILE A 112 -15.09 20.36 -0.84
CA ILE A 112 -13.82 20.95 -1.29
C ILE A 112 -12.64 20.14 -0.70
N PHE A 113 -12.66 19.89 0.61
CA PHE A 113 -11.63 19.07 1.25
C PHE A 113 -11.61 17.65 0.70
N ALA A 114 -12.78 16.99 0.56
CA ALA A 114 -12.84 15.64 0.01
C ALA A 114 -12.23 15.57 -1.40
N THR A 115 -12.56 16.52 -2.28
CA THR A 115 -12.03 16.54 -3.65
C THR A 115 -10.52 16.77 -3.68
N LEU A 116 -10.01 17.67 -2.83
CA LEU A 116 -8.57 17.91 -2.70
C LEU A 116 -7.84 16.66 -2.18
N PHE A 117 -8.41 15.98 -1.19
CA PHE A 117 -7.86 14.75 -0.64
C PHE A 117 -7.82 13.64 -1.68
N PHE A 118 -8.90 13.43 -2.45
CA PHE A 118 -8.89 12.43 -3.53
C PHE A 118 -7.88 12.75 -4.63
N ALA A 119 -7.74 14.03 -5.00
CA ALA A 119 -6.73 14.44 -5.97
C ALA A 119 -5.30 14.16 -5.47
N LEU A 120 -5.03 14.47 -4.20
CA LEU A 120 -3.74 14.15 -3.56
C LEU A 120 -3.52 12.64 -3.46
N GLU A 121 -4.58 11.89 -3.18
CA GLU A 121 -4.53 10.44 -3.07
C GLU A 121 -4.12 9.79 -4.40
N ILE A 122 -4.78 10.17 -5.50
CA ILE A 122 -4.46 9.68 -6.86
C ILE A 122 -3.04 10.08 -7.28
N VAL A 123 -2.63 11.33 -7.05
CA VAL A 123 -1.35 11.83 -7.60
C VAL A 123 -0.14 11.38 -6.78
N LEU A 124 -0.29 11.22 -5.45
CA LEU A 124 0.84 10.99 -4.55
C LEU A 124 0.68 9.73 -3.70
N ILE A 125 -0.40 9.61 -2.93
CA ILE A 125 -0.48 8.59 -1.88
C ILE A 125 -0.59 7.18 -2.49
N LEU A 126 -1.46 7.00 -3.48
CA LEU A 126 -1.65 5.71 -4.16
C LEU A 126 -0.37 5.23 -4.86
N PRO A 127 0.33 6.04 -5.67
CA PRO A 127 1.61 5.64 -6.28
C PRO A 127 2.67 5.24 -5.26
N ILE A 128 2.78 6.01 -4.17
CA ILE A 128 3.74 5.70 -3.09
C ILE A 128 3.35 4.40 -2.39
N ASN A 129 2.07 4.20 -2.08
CA ASN A 129 1.61 2.98 -1.42
C ASN A 129 1.79 1.75 -2.33
N PHE A 130 1.48 1.88 -3.61
CA PHE A 130 1.73 0.84 -4.61
C PHE A 130 3.21 0.46 -4.68
N TYR A 131 4.10 1.46 -4.72
CA TYR A 131 5.54 1.25 -4.69
C TYR A 131 5.97 0.49 -3.42
N CYS A 132 5.58 0.98 -2.23
CA CYS A 132 5.92 0.33 -0.96
C CYS A 132 5.38 -1.10 -0.86
N ALA A 133 4.14 -1.34 -1.30
CA ALA A 133 3.51 -2.65 -1.30
C ALA A 133 4.20 -3.61 -2.28
N TYR A 134 4.64 -3.12 -3.44
CA TYR A 134 5.38 -3.91 -4.43
C TYR A 134 6.73 -4.37 -3.89
N TYR A 135 7.50 -3.46 -3.27
CA TYR A 135 8.78 -3.83 -2.65
C TYR A 135 8.61 -4.75 -1.44
N LEU A 136 7.54 -4.59 -0.67
CA LEU A 136 7.19 -5.52 0.41
C LEU A 136 6.89 -6.91 -0.16
N TYR A 137 6.06 -6.99 -1.21
CA TYR A 137 5.73 -8.25 -1.89
C TYR A 137 6.99 -8.94 -2.41
N GLN A 138 7.86 -8.22 -3.13
CA GLN A 138 9.09 -8.79 -3.67
C GLN A 138 10.03 -9.30 -2.56
N SER A 139 10.16 -8.54 -1.47
CA SER A 139 11.02 -8.91 -0.34
C SER A 139 10.53 -10.15 0.41
N LEU A 140 9.21 -10.31 0.53
CA LEU A 140 8.56 -11.47 1.15
C LEU A 140 8.56 -12.70 0.23
N HIS A 141 8.27 -12.51 -1.06
CA HIS A 141 8.21 -13.61 -2.03
C HIS A 141 9.58 -14.29 -2.20
N THR A 142 10.64 -13.48 -2.25
CA THR A 142 12.01 -13.99 -2.30
C THR A 142 12.38 -14.77 -1.03
N GLU A 143 11.70 -14.58 0.11
CA GLU A 143 12.03 -15.24 1.40
C GLU A 143 11.50 -16.66 1.37
N PHE A 144 10.34 -16.82 0.74
CA PHE A 144 9.75 -18.11 0.45
C PHE A 144 10.55 -18.89 -0.60
N MET A 145 11.14 -18.21 -1.60
CA MET A 145 11.96 -18.84 -2.65
C MET A 145 13.41 -19.11 -2.25
N SER A 146 13.94 -18.56 -1.15
CA SER A 146 15.24 -18.99 -0.62
C SER A 146 15.10 -20.39 -0.01
N LEU A 147 15.12 -21.40 -0.89
CA LEU A 147 15.33 -22.80 -0.56
C LEU A 147 16.48 -22.90 0.44
N ARG A 148 16.16 -23.23 1.69
CA ARG A 148 17.15 -23.82 2.60
C ARG A 148 17.50 -25.16 2.00
N PHE A 149 18.63 -25.23 1.32
CA PHE A 149 19.29 -26.51 1.12
C PHE A 149 19.72 -26.97 2.51
N ASP A 150 18.95 -27.87 3.12
CA ASP A 150 19.46 -28.68 4.22
C ASP A 150 20.75 -29.33 3.72
N THR A 151 21.89 -28.92 4.27
CA THR A 151 23.15 -29.58 4.00
C THR A 151 23.01 -31.03 4.48
N PRO A 152 23.09 -32.04 3.59
CA PRO A 152 23.12 -33.43 4.02
C PRO A 152 24.51 -33.70 4.60
N GLY A 153 24.73 -33.39 5.87
CA GLY A 153 26.07 -33.50 6.44
C GLY A 153 26.22 -33.10 7.90
N ASN A 154 25.40 -33.63 8.80
CA ASN A 154 25.82 -33.87 10.19
C ASN A 154 24.93 -34.91 10.90
N ARG A 155 24.77 -36.07 10.25
CA ARG A 155 24.44 -37.33 10.93
C ARG A 155 25.65 -38.24 10.85
N GLN A 156 26.67 -37.95 11.65
CA GLN A 156 27.60 -38.94 12.18
C GLN A 156 27.89 -38.58 13.63
#